data_AF-A0AAC9I828-F1
#
_entry.id   AF-A0AAC9I828-F1
#
_cell.length_a   1.000
_cell.length_b   1.000
_cell.length_c   1.000
_cell.angle_alpha   90.00
_cell.angle_beta   90.00
_cell.angle_gamma   90.00
#
_symmetry.space_group_name_H-M   'P 1'
#
loop_
_entity.id
_entity.type
_entity.pdbx_description
1 polymer ?
#
loop_
_entity_poly.entity_id
_entity_poly.type
_entity_poly.pdbx_seq_one_letter_code
_entity_poly.pdbx_strand_id
1 'polypeptide(L)'
;MLRWLCRQDNKGVDLGIWKNIPPSILSCPLDVHSGNVARKLGLLTRKQNDGKALAELDSKLRELDPIDPVKYDFALFGLGVFEGF
;
A
#
# COMPACT_ATOMS: atom_id res chain seq x y z
N MET A 1 -0.78 1.08 9.76
CA MET A 1 -1.43 1.85 10.84
C MET A 1 -1.72 3.30 10.45
N LEU A 2 -0.73 4.08 9.98
CA LEU A 2 -0.90 5.51 9.66
C LEU A 2 -1.99 5.79 8.59
N ARG A 3 -2.10 4.90 7.60
CA ARG A 3 -3.15 4.91 6.58
C ARG A 3 -4.54 5.19 7.16
N TRP A 4 -4.94 4.42 8.18
CA TRP A 4 -6.30 4.44 8.73
C TRP A 4 -6.62 5.74 9.46
N LEU A 5 -5.59 6.41 10.00
CA LEU A 5 -5.76 7.66 10.74
C LEU A 5 -5.85 8.86 9.80
N CYS A 6 -5.07 8.85 8.71
CA CYS A 6 -4.97 9.98 7.79
C CYS A 6 -6.00 9.97 6.67
N ARG A 7 -6.34 8.79 6.13
CA ARG A 7 -7.32 8.67 5.06
C ARG A 7 -8.73 8.67 5.59
N GLN A 8 -9.65 9.08 4.73
CA GLN A 8 -11.08 8.96 4.96
C GLN A 8 -11.69 8.20 3.79
N ASP A 9 -12.46 7.16 4.08
CA ASP A 9 -13.26 6.44 3.08
C ASP A 9 -14.75 6.56 3.37
N ASN A 10 -15.57 6.01 2.48
CA ASN A 10 -17.03 5.97 2.60
C ASN A 10 -17.57 4.64 3.17
N LYS A 11 -16.69 3.72 3.57
CA LYS A 11 -17.02 2.38 4.08
C LYS A 11 -16.74 2.22 5.57
N GLY A 12 -16.17 3.23 6.23
CA GLY A 12 -15.87 3.25 7.66
C GLY A 12 -14.62 2.49 8.05
N VAL A 13 -13.73 2.14 7.11
CA VAL A 13 -12.46 1.45 7.42
C VAL A 13 -11.37 2.47 7.78
N ASP A 14 -11.20 3.47 6.93
CA ASP A 14 -10.29 4.60 7.14
C ASP A 14 -10.99 5.71 7.98
N LEU A 15 -10.50 5.95 9.20
CA LEU A 15 -11.12 6.83 10.22
C LEU A 15 -11.03 8.33 9.91
N GLY A 16 -9.98 8.78 9.21
CA GLY A 16 -9.83 10.17 8.76
C GLY A 16 -9.67 11.23 9.84
N ILE A 17 -9.24 10.84 11.04
CA ILE A 17 -9.11 11.74 12.18
C ILE A 17 -7.91 12.69 12.06
N TRP A 18 -6.89 12.34 11.27
CA TRP A 18 -5.68 13.15 11.06
C TRP A 18 -5.69 13.84 9.70
N LYS A 19 -6.24 15.06 9.67
CA LYS A 19 -6.49 15.81 8.42
C LYS A 19 -5.28 16.56 7.85
N ASN A 20 -4.22 16.72 8.64
CA ASN A 20 -3.04 17.51 8.27
C ASN A 20 -1.97 16.70 7.51
N ILE A 21 -2.15 15.39 7.37
CA ILE A 21 -1.22 14.51 6.69
C ILE A 21 -1.89 14.04 5.40
N PRO A 22 -1.46 14.51 4.22
CA PRO A 22 -2.09 14.10 2.97
C PRO A 22 -1.79 12.61 2.68
N PRO A 23 -2.76 11.83 2.15
CA PRO A 23 -2.51 10.43 1.80
C PRO A 23 -1.40 10.25 0.77
N SER A 24 -1.17 11.26 -0.07
CA SER A 24 -0.10 11.29 -1.06
C SER A 24 1.29 11.14 -0.46
N ILE A 25 1.55 11.53 0.79
CA ILE A 25 2.90 11.34 1.38
C ILE A 25 3.06 10.00 2.10
N LEU A 26 2.04 9.16 2.09
CA LEU A 26 2.06 7.85 2.74
C LEU A 26 2.55 6.77 1.76
N SER A 27 3.21 5.77 2.31
CA SER A 27 3.63 4.56 1.60
C SER A 27 2.84 3.35 2.09
N CYS A 28 2.59 2.39 1.19
CA CYS A 28 2.06 1.09 1.60
C CYS A 28 3.07 0.37 2.50
N PRO A 29 2.63 -0.24 3.62
CA PRO A 29 3.49 -1.11 4.39
C PRO A 29 3.94 -2.29 3.52
N LEU A 30 5.25 -2.56 3.53
CA LEU A 30 5.84 -3.71 2.86
C LEU A 30 6.18 -4.78 3.91
N ASP A 31 5.35 -5.81 3.99
CA ASP A 31 5.57 -7.02 4.76
C ASP A 31 5.78 -8.25 3.86
N VAL A 32 5.88 -9.44 4.44
CA VAL A 32 6.09 -10.69 3.69
C VAL A 32 4.94 -10.92 2.70
N HIS A 33 3.71 -10.66 3.11
CA HIS A 33 2.51 -10.96 2.34
C HIS A 33 2.32 -10.00 1.17
N SER A 34 2.24 -8.71 1.48
CA SER A 34 2.16 -7.62 0.50
C SER A 34 3.33 -7.65 -0.48
N GLY A 35 4.54 -7.97 -0.03
CA GLY A 35 5.70 -8.13 -0.91
C GLY A 35 5.58 -9.32 -1.86
N ASN A 36 5.03 -10.45 -1.42
CA ASN A 36 4.80 -11.61 -2.28
C ASN A 36 3.74 -11.34 -3.34
N VAL A 37 2.61 -10.74 -2.95
CA VAL A 37 1.55 -10.35 -3.87
C VAL A 37 2.07 -9.32 -4.88
N ALA A 38 2.78 -8.27 -4.42
CA ALA A 38 3.37 -7.27 -5.30
C ALA A 38 4.33 -7.87 -6.34
N ARG A 39 5.13 -8.88 -5.95
CA ARG A 39 6.01 -9.60 -6.89
C ARG A 39 5.24 -10.40 -7.93
N LYS A 40 4.18 -11.11 -7.51
CA LYS A 40 3.31 -11.86 -8.42
C LYS A 40 2.58 -10.95 -9.40
N LEU A 41 2.25 -9.73 -8.97
CA LEU A 41 1.65 -8.69 -9.81
C LEU A 41 2.67 -7.91 -10.67
N GLY A 42 3.98 -8.19 -10.55
CA GLY A 42 5.03 -7.48 -11.29
C GLY A 42 5.28 -6.04 -10.83
N LEU A 43 4.73 -5.63 -9.68
CA LEU A 43 4.92 -4.31 -9.07
C LEU A 43 6.26 -4.21 -8.32
N LEU A 44 6.85 -5.34 -7.95
CA LEU A 44 8.10 -5.41 -7.21
C LEU A 44 8.96 -6.53 -7.80
N THR A 45 10.23 -6.24 -8.11
CA THR A 45 11.17 -7.23 -8.64
C THR A 45 12.21 -7.65 -7.61
N ARG A 46 12.54 -6.76 -6.66
CA ARG A 46 13.51 -7.03 -5.61
C ARG A 46 13.04 -8.13 -4.67
N LYS A 47 13.93 -9.08 -4.35
CA LYS A 47 13.63 -10.23 -3.49
C LYS A 47 13.64 -9.90 -1.99
N GLN A 48 14.50 -8.99 -1.55
CA GLN A 48 14.58 -8.58 -0.15
C GLN A 48 13.47 -7.59 0.20
N ASN A 49 12.85 -7.74 1.37
CA ASN A 49 11.92 -6.76 1.92
C ASN A 49 12.72 -5.71 2.72
N ASP A 50 13.39 -4.81 2.00
CA ASP A 50 14.17 -3.72 2.58
C ASP A 50 13.66 -2.35 2.10
N GLY A 51 14.31 -1.27 2.55
CA GLY A 51 13.92 0.09 2.17
C GLY A 51 13.99 0.35 0.66
N LYS A 52 14.81 -0.39 -0.10
CA LYS A 52 14.86 -0.26 -1.57
C LYS A 52 13.64 -0.90 -2.21
N ALA A 53 13.20 -2.06 -1.72
CA ALA A 53 11.97 -2.68 -2.17
C ALA A 53 10.74 -1.82 -1.83
N LEU A 54 10.73 -1.18 -0.66
CA LEU A 54 9.68 -0.23 -0.31
C LEU A 54 9.65 0.94 -1.29
N ALA A 55 10.80 1.54 -1.61
CA ALA A 55 10.88 2.65 -2.57
C ALA A 55 10.45 2.24 -4.00
N GLU A 56 10.81 1.03 -4.44
CA GLU A 56 10.38 0.48 -5.73
C GLU A 56 8.87 0.33 -5.80
N LEU A 57 8.28 -0.32 -4.78
CA LEU A 57 6.83 -0.49 -4.69
C LEU A 57 6.11 0.86 -4.61
N ASP A 58 6.60 1.78 -3.77
CA ASP A 58 6.01 3.11 -3.59
C ASP A 58 6.01 3.90 -4.90
N SER A 59 7.11 3.87 -5.66
CA SER A 59 7.18 4.48 -6.99
C SER A 59 6.12 3.89 -7.92
N LYS A 60 5.97 2.56 -7.94
CA LYS A 60 4.98 1.88 -8.81
C LYS A 60 3.55 2.21 -8.42
N LEU A 61 3.23 2.25 -7.13
CA LEU A 61 1.88 2.60 -6.67
C LEU A 61 1.54 4.07 -6.96
N ARG A 62 2.53 4.97 -6.93
CA ARG A 62 2.36 6.38 -7.30
C ARG A 62 2.15 6.60 -8.80
N GLU A 63 2.71 5.76 -9.64
CA GLU A 63 2.40 5.74 -11.07
C GLU A 63 0.92 5.43 -11.32
N LEU A 64 0.31 4.61 -10.46
CA LEU A 64 -1.12 4.25 -10.54
C LEU A 64 -2.03 5.31 -9.92
N ASP A 65 -1.67 5.83 -8.75
CA ASP A 65 -2.36 6.94 -8.09
C ASP A 65 -1.39 7.78 -7.25
N PRO A 66 -0.99 8.98 -7.72
CA PRO A 66 -0.08 9.85 -6.98
C PRO A 66 -0.76 10.60 -5.83
N ILE A 67 -2.09 10.73 -5.85
CA ILE A 67 -2.86 11.43 -4.81
C ILE A 67 -3.05 10.50 -3.62
N ASP A 68 -3.21 9.20 -3.89
CA ASP A 68 -3.63 8.25 -2.87
C ASP A 68 -3.00 6.85 -3.02
N PRO A 69 -1.66 6.74 -3.09
CA PRO A 69 -0.95 5.49 -3.41
C PRO A 69 -1.12 4.41 -2.33
N VAL A 70 -1.39 4.79 -1.09
CA VAL A 70 -1.54 3.85 0.02
C VAL A 70 -2.88 3.09 -0.01
N LYS A 71 -3.82 3.42 -0.91
CA LYS A 71 -5.13 2.73 -1.02
C LYS A 71 -4.97 1.26 -1.40
N TYR A 72 -3.91 0.96 -2.14
CA TYR A 72 -3.61 -0.38 -2.65
C TYR A 72 -3.17 -1.36 -1.55
N ASP A 73 -2.85 -0.87 -0.34
CA ASP A 73 -2.59 -1.70 0.85
C ASP A 73 -3.72 -2.72 1.07
N PHE A 74 -4.97 -2.28 0.93
CA PHE A 74 -6.13 -3.18 1.07
C PHE A 74 -6.13 -4.30 0.01
N ALA A 75 -5.78 -3.98 -1.23
CA ALA A 75 -5.75 -4.94 -2.33
C ALA A 75 -4.58 -5.91 -2.21
N LEU A 76 -3.37 -5.41 -1.91
CA LEU A 76 -2.17 -6.23 -1.72
C LEU A 76 -2.34 -7.21 -0.56
N PHE A 77 -3.04 -6.80 0.50
CA PHE A 77 -3.39 -7.70 1.59
C PHE A 77 -4.50 -8.69 1.19
N GLY A 78 -5.63 -8.18 0.68
CA GLY A 78 -6.81 -8.98 0.36
C GLY A 78 -6.53 -10.07 -0.67
N LEU A 79 -5.79 -9.77 -1.74
CA LEU A 79 -5.48 -10.75 -2.79
C LEU A 79 -4.74 -11.97 -2.23
N GLY A 80 -3.78 -11.79 -1.34
CA GLY A 80 -3.08 -12.95 -0.81
C GLY A 80 -3.90 -13.74 0.24
N VAL A 81 -4.88 -13.12 0.91
CA VAL A 81 -5.72 -13.83 1.90
C VAL A 81 -6.86 -14.59 1.22
N PHE A 82 -7.49 -13.98 0.20
CA PHE A 82 -8.73 -14.49 -0.38
C PHE A 82 -8.54 -15.18 -1.73
N GLU A 83 -7.56 -14.76 -2.53
CA GLU A 83 -7.35 -15.29 -3.89
C GLU A 83 -6.20 -16.31 -3.95
N GLY A 84 -5.63 -16.70 -2.80
CA GLY A 84 -4.57 -17.72 -2.74
C GLY A 84 -3.30 -17.36 -3.51
N PHE A 85 -3.03 -16.05 -3.64
CA PHE A 85 -1.98 -15.53 -4.51
C PHE A 85 -0.62 -16.14 -4.24
#